data_AF-A0A9E2VJM5-F1
#
_entry.id   AF-A0A9E2VJM5-F1
#
_cell.length_a   1.000
_cell.length_b   1.000
_cell.length_c   1.000
_cell.angle_alpha   90.00
_cell.angle_beta   90.00
_cell.angle_gamma   90.00
#
_symmetry.space_group_name_H-M   'P 1'
#
loop_
_entity.id
_entity.type
_entity.pdbx_description
1 polymer ?
#
loop_
_entity_poly.entity_id
_entity_poly.type
_entity_poly.pdbx_seq_one_letter_code
_entity_poly.pdbx_strand_id
1 'polypeptide(L)'
;MHSPFEAVAAGIDRPSHFPGLIVREREPENLEYPFSALNSSLTRNEQFFVRSHFPVPQIDVQSWRLRVEGHVERPLELTYAGLTRLPARTLTMVMECAGNSRIFLSPKIGGVQWEQGAVGNAAWTGLPLVEVLRQAGLKPGAVEI
;
A
#
# COMPACT_ATOMS: atom_id res chain seq x y z
N MET A 1 29.85 20.12 -14.30
CA MET A 1 29.21 18.92 -14.86
C MET A 1 28.62 18.17 -13.67
N HIS A 2 27.42 18.57 -13.25
CA HIS A 2 26.77 18.01 -12.06
C HIS A 2 26.01 16.76 -12.46
N SER A 3 26.26 15.69 -11.70
CA SER A 3 25.62 14.38 -11.85
C SER A 3 24.09 14.54 -11.65
N PRO A 4 23.25 14.11 -12.60
CA PRO A 4 21.79 14.19 -12.46
C PRO A 4 21.22 13.17 -11.46
N PHE A 5 22.06 12.45 -10.71
CA PHE A 5 21.69 11.33 -9.84
C PHE A 5 21.41 11.70 -8.37
N GLU A 6 21.46 12.97 -7.97
CA GLU A 6 21.24 13.39 -6.57
C GLU A 6 19.77 13.76 -6.23
N ALA A 7 18.84 13.79 -7.19
CA ALA A 7 17.55 14.47 -6.97
C ALA A 7 16.29 13.59 -6.86
N VAL A 8 16.38 12.25 -6.84
CA VAL A 8 15.18 11.38 -6.69
C VAL A 8 15.33 10.36 -5.56
N ALA A 9 16.03 10.77 -4.50
CA ALA A 9 15.96 10.15 -3.18
C ALA A 9 15.19 11.05 -2.20
N ALA A 10 14.23 11.83 -2.70
CA ALA A 10 13.30 12.57 -1.86
C ALA A 10 12.33 11.55 -1.25
N GLY A 11 12.75 10.99 -0.12
CA GLY A 11 11.88 10.26 0.78
C GLY A 11 10.63 11.09 1.05
N ILE A 12 9.52 10.40 1.31
CA ILE A 12 8.30 11.02 1.84
C ILE A 12 8.73 11.98 2.95
N ASP A 13 8.50 13.28 2.76
CA ASP A 13 8.90 14.31 3.73
C ASP A 13 8.10 14.07 5.01
N ARG A 14 8.78 13.57 6.06
CA ARG A 14 8.16 13.20 7.34
C ARG A 14 8.42 14.31 8.36
N PRO A 15 7.38 15.02 8.84
CA PRO A 15 7.54 16.17 9.74
C PRO A 15 8.21 15.82 11.09
N SER A 16 8.91 16.82 11.65
CA SER A 16 9.97 16.72 12.68
C SER A 16 9.56 16.46 14.13
N HIS A 17 8.28 16.23 14.45
CA HIS A 17 7.80 16.08 15.83
C HIS A 17 7.07 14.77 16.10
N PHE A 18 7.58 13.61 15.67
CA PHE A 18 7.11 12.30 16.12
C PHE A 18 8.27 11.29 16.20
N PRO A 19 8.28 10.34 17.15
CA PRO A 19 9.19 9.20 17.06
C PRO A 19 8.82 8.50 15.76
N GLY A 20 9.71 8.55 14.77
CA GLY A 20 9.44 8.01 13.44
C GLY A 20 9.07 6.52 13.48
N LEU A 21 8.73 5.96 12.33
CA LEU A 21 8.48 4.53 12.22
C LEU A 21 9.72 3.71 12.64
N ILE A 22 9.50 2.54 13.22
CA ILE A 22 10.56 1.61 13.62
C ILE A 22 11.04 0.87 12.36
N VAL A 23 12.32 0.99 12.02
CA VAL A 23 12.90 0.27 10.88
C VAL A 23 13.06 -1.20 11.22
N ARG A 24 12.32 -2.09 10.54
CA ARG A 24 12.47 -3.55 10.66
C ARG A 24 13.36 -4.13 9.57
N GLU A 25 13.39 -3.51 8.40
CA GLU A 25 14.24 -3.86 7.26
C GLU A 25 14.46 -2.61 6.40
N ARG A 26 15.64 -2.45 5.79
CA ARG A 26 15.98 -1.27 4.97
C ARG A 26 15.79 -1.51 3.47
N GLU A 27 16.07 -2.71 2.99
CA GLU A 27 16.08 -3.04 1.57
C GLU A 27 15.47 -4.43 1.34
N PRO A 28 14.19 -4.51 0.94
CA PRO A 28 13.23 -3.42 0.77
C PRO A 28 12.80 -2.78 2.10
N GLU A 29 12.34 -1.52 2.05
CA GLU A 29 11.92 -0.79 3.25
C GLU A 29 10.71 -1.46 3.93
N ASN A 30 10.89 -1.84 5.20
CA ASN A 30 9.82 -2.30 6.08
C ASN A 30 9.86 -1.52 7.39
N LEU A 31 8.80 -0.78 7.66
CA LEU A 31 8.69 0.15 8.76
C LEU A 31 7.46 -0.16 9.61
N GLU A 32 7.64 -0.23 10.92
CA GLU A 32 6.59 -0.55 11.86
C GLU A 32 6.08 0.70 12.58
N TYR A 33 4.76 0.77 12.78
CA TYR A 33 4.16 1.79 13.61
C TYR A 33 4.58 1.59 15.09
N PRO A 34 5.08 2.60 15.81
CA PRO A 34 5.30 2.45 17.26
C PRO A 34 3.95 2.30 17.98
N PHE A 35 3.52 1.07 18.23
CA PHE A 35 2.18 0.75 18.74
C PHE A 35 1.86 1.44 20.08
N SER A 36 2.88 1.67 20.91
CA SER A 36 2.75 2.44 22.16
C SER A 36 2.34 3.90 21.97
N ALA A 37 2.44 4.43 20.74
CA ALA A 37 2.01 5.78 20.37
C ALA A 37 0.55 5.85 19.88
N LEU A 38 -0.21 4.75 19.93
CA LEU A 38 -1.61 4.71 19.53
C LEU A 38 -2.47 5.61 20.42
N ASN A 39 -3.00 6.68 19.83
CA ASN A 39 -3.79 7.70 20.52
C ASN A 39 -5.06 8.12 19.76
N SER A 40 -5.36 7.47 18.64
CA SER A 40 -6.46 7.79 17.75
C SER A 40 -6.97 6.51 17.10
N SER A 41 -8.27 6.48 16.75
CA SER A 41 -8.85 5.37 15.98
C SER A 41 -8.34 5.33 14.54
N LEU A 42 -7.89 6.47 13.99
CA LEU A 42 -7.22 6.56 12.70
C LEU A 42 -5.72 6.75 12.90
N THR A 43 -4.93 5.88 12.29
CA THR A 43 -3.48 6.00 12.18
C THR A 43 -3.16 7.10 11.18
N ARG A 44 -2.28 8.03 11.56
CA ARG A 44 -1.84 9.10 10.65
C ARG A 44 -1.03 8.51 9.50
N ASN A 45 -1.08 9.13 8.32
CA ASN A 45 -0.37 8.61 7.15
C ASN A 45 1.14 8.48 7.38
N GLU A 46 1.74 9.43 8.10
CA GLU A 46 3.17 9.44 8.44
C GLU A 46 3.55 8.35 9.46
N GLN A 47 2.55 7.73 10.07
CA GLN A 47 2.65 6.69 11.10
C GLN A 47 2.11 5.34 10.60
N PHE A 48 1.62 5.25 9.37
CA PHE A 48 1.13 4.00 8.82
C PHE A 48 2.32 3.07 8.53
N PHE A 49 2.22 1.81 8.95
CA PHE A 49 3.28 0.83 8.71
C PHE A 49 3.54 0.65 7.21
N VAL A 50 4.77 0.32 6.84
CA VAL A 50 5.19 0.05 5.46
C VAL A 50 5.69 -1.38 5.38
N ARG A 51 5.10 -2.20 4.50
CA ARG A 51 5.62 -3.53 4.17
C ARG A 51 5.86 -3.61 2.68
N SER A 52 7.13 -3.73 2.28
CA SER A 52 7.51 -3.85 0.87
C SER A 52 8.25 -5.15 0.61
N HIS A 53 7.83 -5.94 -0.38
CA HIS A 53 8.60 -7.12 -0.83
C HIS A 53 9.69 -6.75 -1.84
N PHE A 54 9.58 -5.59 -2.48
CA PHE A 54 10.43 -5.11 -3.56
C PHE A 54 10.66 -3.60 -3.42
N PRO A 55 11.63 -3.01 -4.14
CA PRO A 55 11.78 -1.56 -4.21
C PRO A 55 10.50 -0.86 -4.69
N VAL A 56 10.26 0.34 -4.17
CA VAL A 56 9.11 1.17 -4.59
C VAL A 56 9.34 1.66 -6.04
N PRO A 57 8.41 1.39 -6.97
CA PRO A 57 8.56 1.84 -8.35
C PRO A 57 8.42 3.36 -8.47
N GLN A 58 9.20 3.94 -9.38
CA GLN A 58 9.00 5.33 -9.82
C GLN A 58 7.92 5.35 -10.89
N ILE A 59 6.83 6.10 -10.67
CA ILE A 59 5.65 6.12 -11.55
C ILE A 59 5.44 7.53 -12.08
N ASP A 60 5.35 7.67 -13.40
CA ASP A 60 4.75 8.85 -14.02
C ASP A 60 3.24 8.64 -14.16
N VAL A 61 2.47 9.46 -13.45
CA VAL A 61 1.00 9.40 -13.40
C VAL A 61 0.36 9.64 -14.77
N GLN A 62 1.01 10.42 -15.65
CA GLN A 62 0.44 10.75 -16.97
C GLN A 62 0.50 9.55 -17.93
N SER A 63 1.59 8.79 -17.89
CA SER A 63 1.78 7.59 -18.71
C SER A 63 1.25 6.31 -18.05
N TRP A 64 1.01 6.29 -16.74
CA TRP A 64 0.48 5.12 -16.04
C TRP A 64 -0.90 4.67 -16.54
N ARG A 65 -1.12 3.35 -16.56
CA ARG A 65 -2.37 2.71 -16.96
C ARG A 65 -2.72 1.55 -16.03
N LEU A 66 -4.00 1.46 -15.64
CA LEU A 66 -4.58 0.23 -15.08
C LEU A 66 -5.10 -0.63 -16.22
N ARG A 67 -4.52 -1.82 -16.40
CA ARG A 67 -5.02 -2.83 -17.34
C ARG A 67 -5.87 -3.85 -16.62
N VAL A 68 -7.04 -4.14 -17.18
CA VAL A 68 -7.96 -5.17 -16.71
C VAL A 68 -8.11 -6.18 -17.83
N GLU A 69 -7.50 -7.35 -17.66
CA GLU A 69 -7.37 -8.37 -18.68
C GLU A 69 -7.78 -9.75 -18.12
N GLY A 70 -7.52 -10.84 -18.86
CA GLY A 70 -7.84 -12.20 -18.43
C GLY A 70 -9.22 -12.67 -18.89
N HIS A 71 -9.96 -13.36 -18.03
CA HIS A 71 -11.25 -13.98 -18.36
C HIS A 71 -12.42 -12.98 -18.31
N VAL A 72 -12.33 -11.96 -19.17
CA VAL A 72 -13.29 -10.87 -19.31
C VAL A 72 -13.80 -10.77 -20.74
N GLU A 73 -14.98 -10.18 -20.93
CA GLU A 73 -15.58 -9.90 -22.23
C GLU A 73 -14.85 -8.77 -22.95
N ARG A 74 -14.47 -7.73 -22.20
CA ARG A 74 -13.86 -6.50 -22.72
C ARG A 74 -12.65 -6.12 -21.87
N PRO A 75 -11.43 -6.43 -22.32
CA PRO A 75 -10.23 -5.89 -21.69
C PRO A 75 -10.27 -4.36 -21.62
N LEU A 76 -9.84 -3.78 -20.51
CA LEU A 76 -9.85 -2.33 -20.28
C LEU A 76 -8.42 -1.80 -20.08
N GLU A 77 -8.18 -0.58 -20.54
CA GLU A 77 -7.03 0.22 -20.15
C GLU A 77 -7.51 1.58 -19.64
N LEU A 78 -7.29 1.87 -18.35
CA LEU A 78 -7.78 3.08 -17.68
C LEU A 78 -6.63 3.98 -17.27
N THR A 79 -6.74 5.27 -17.56
CA THR A 79 -5.79 6.29 -17.08
C THR A 79 -6.08 6.65 -15.62
N TYR A 80 -5.08 7.16 -14.88
CA TYR A 80 -5.30 7.67 -13.53
C TYR A 80 -6.35 8.80 -13.48
N ALA A 81 -6.31 9.73 -14.44
CA ALA A 81 -7.29 10.81 -14.58
C ALA A 81 -8.68 10.30 -14.96
N GLY A 82 -8.80 9.14 -15.62
CA GLY A 82 -10.07 8.47 -15.87
C GLY A 82 -10.63 7.84 -14.60
N LEU A 83 -9.80 7.12 -13.85
CA LEU A 83 -10.19 6.46 -12.60
C LEU A 83 -10.70 7.44 -11.54
N THR A 84 -10.01 8.56 -11.36
CA THR A 84 -10.34 9.57 -10.34
C THR A 84 -11.63 10.34 -10.61
N ARG A 85 -12.20 10.25 -11.83
CA ARG A 85 -13.51 10.83 -12.17
C ARG A 85 -14.68 9.89 -11.91
N LEU A 86 -14.42 8.61 -11.66
CA LEU A 86 -15.47 7.64 -11.41
C LEU A 86 -15.98 7.75 -9.95
N PRO A 87 -17.24 7.35 -9.66
CA PRO A 87 -17.81 7.50 -8.33
C PRO A 87 -17.00 6.77 -7.26
N ALA A 88 -16.44 7.53 -6.33
CA ALA A 88 -15.65 7.01 -5.22
C ALA A 88 -16.53 6.65 -4.01
N ARG A 89 -16.05 5.69 -3.21
CA ARG A 89 -16.57 5.38 -1.88
C ARG A 89 -15.44 5.51 -0.86
N THR A 90 -15.80 5.86 0.37
CA THR A 90 -14.88 5.91 1.50
C THR A 90 -15.24 4.85 2.52
N LEU A 91 -14.25 4.03 2.92
CA LEU A 91 -14.40 2.98 3.94
C LEU A 91 -13.30 3.14 4.99
N THR A 92 -13.66 3.08 6.27
CA THR A 92 -12.65 2.98 7.34
C THR A 92 -12.34 1.51 7.58
N MET A 93 -11.08 1.12 7.36
CA MET A 93 -10.64 -0.27 7.41
C MET A 93 -9.26 -0.38 8.06
N VAL A 94 -9.10 -1.41 8.89
CA VAL A 94 -7.81 -1.84 9.41
C VAL A 94 -7.08 -2.63 8.33
N MET A 95 -5.82 -2.29 8.10
CA MET A 95 -4.88 -3.10 7.33
C MET A 95 -3.87 -3.67 8.31
N GLU A 96 -3.69 -4.99 8.31
CA GLU A 96 -2.76 -5.70 9.17
C GLU A 96 -1.88 -6.63 8.33
N CYS A 97 -0.58 -6.63 8.60
CA CYS A 97 0.32 -7.61 8.03
C CYS A 97 0.05 -8.98 8.66
N ALA A 98 -0.06 -10.03 7.85
CA ALA A 98 -0.12 -11.41 8.36
C ALA A 98 1.10 -11.80 9.23
N GLY A 99 2.20 -11.05 9.13
CA GLY A 99 3.38 -11.20 9.98
C GLY A 99 3.38 -10.37 11.25
N ASN A 100 2.32 -9.61 11.57
CA ASN A 100 2.24 -8.84 12.81
C ASN A 100 2.46 -9.78 14.02
N SER A 101 3.16 -9.30 15.04
CA SER A 101 3.54 -10.07 16.23
C SER A 101 4.47 -11.28 15.98
N ARG A 102 5.06 -11.45 14.79
CA ARG A 102 5.95 -12.58 14.47
C ARG A 102 7.11 -12.73 15.44
N ILE A 103 7.65 -11.63 15.97
CA ILE A 103 8.75 -11.68 16.92
C ILE A 103 8.39 -12.46 18.18
N PHE A 104 7.12 -12.63 18.53
CA PHE A 104 6.70 -13.34 19.74
C PHE A 104 6.48 -14.85 19.52
N LEU A 105 6.61 -15.35 18.29
CA LEU A 105 6.43 -16.77 17.98
C LEU A 105 7.56 -17.64 18.56
N SER A 106 7.17 -18.85 19.01
CA SER A 106 8.07 -19.90 19.48
C SER A 106 7.68 -21.24 18.84
N PRO A 107 8.57 -21.92 18.10
CA PRO A 107 9.93 -21.50 17.79
C PRO A 107 9.97 -20.25 16.91
N LYS A 108 11.12 -19.56 16.89
CA LYS A 108 11.34 -18.41 15.99
C LYS A 108 11.24 -18.88 14.54
N ILE A 109 10.52 -18.13 13.71
CA ILE A 109 10.37 -18.39 12.28
C ILE A 109 10.96 -17.24 11.45
N GLY A 110 11.37 -17.56 10.22
CA GLY A 110 11.99 -16.60 9.31
C GLY A 110 11.08 -15.46 8.86
N GLY A 111 11.68 -14.47 8.20
CA GLY A 111 11.07 -13.25 7.68
C GLY A 111 11.11 -12.06 8.66
N VAL A 112 10.50 -10.94 8.27
CA VAL A 112 10.58 -9.67 9.02
C VAL A 112 10.01 -9.84 10.43
N GLN A 113 10.81 -9.51 11.43
CA GLN A 113 10.48 -9.69 12.84
C GLN A 113 9.67 -8.49 13.38
N TRP A 114 8.39 -8.46 13.03
CA TRP A 114 7.44 -7.46 13.52
C TRP A 114 7.12 -7.66 15.00
N GLU A 115 7.06 -6.57 15.78
CA GLU A 115 6.34 -6.52 17.05
C GLU A 115 4.85 -6.28 16.76
N GLN A 116 4.17 -5.37 17.45
CA GLN A 116 2.70 -5.24 17.39
C GLN A 116 2.22 -4.17 16.42
N GLY A 117 3.14 -3.43 15.79
CA GLY A 117 2.81 -2.27 14.97
C GLY A 117 2.74 -2.50 13.47
N ALA A 118 2.68 -3.74 13.00
CA ALA A 118 2.47 -4.03 11.58
C ALA A 118 0.97 -3.97 11.22
N VAL A 119 0.31 -2.90 11.70
CA VAL A 119 -1.13 -2.68 11.62
C VAL A 119 -1.42 -1.17 11.62
N GLY A 120 -2.45 -0.77 10.90
CA GLY A 120 -2.94 0.61 10.90
C GLY A 120 -4.41 0.68 10.46
N ASN A 121 -5.14 1.68 10.96
CA ASN A 121 -6.54 1.92 10.58
C ASN A 121 -6.64 3.26 9.85
N ALA A 122 -7.24 3.27 8.66
CA ALA A 122 -7.35 4.48 7.85
C ALA A 122 -8.71 4.57 7.14
N ALA A 123 -9.07 5.78 6.74
CA ALA A 123 -10.18 6.04 5.83
C ALA A 123 -9.67 5.95 4.38
N TRP A 124 -10.09 4.92 3.66
CA TRP A 124 -9.69 4.63 2.29
C TRP A 124 -10.73 5.13 1.31
N THR A 125 -10.35 6.03 0.40
CA THR A 125 -11.23 6.54 -0.65
C THR A 125 -10.79 6.02 -2.02
N GLY A 126 -11.72 5.44 -2.77
CA GLY A 126 -11.44 4.95 -4.12
C GLY A 126 -12.66 4.44 -4.86
N LEU A 127 -12.44 4.00 -6.09
CA LEU A 127 -13.46 3.34 -6.91
C LEU A 127 -13.65 1.89 -6.46
N PRO A 128 -14.88 1.42 -6.20
CA PRO A 128 -15.12 0.01 -5.92
C PRO A 128 -14.68 -0.87 -7.10
N LEU A 129 -13.85 -1.88 -6.83
CA LEU A 129 -13.35 -2.81 -7.85
C LEU A 129 -14.47 -3.45 -8.69
N VAL A 130 -15.62 -3.74 -8.06
CA VAL A 130 -16.80 -4.28 -8.73
C VAL A 130 -17.28 -3.42 -9.91
N GLU A 131 -17.13 -2.09 -9.85
CA GLU A 131 -17.52 -1.22 -10.96
C GLU A 131 -16.57 -1.35 -12.15
N VAL A 132 -15.28 -1.56 -11.90
CA VAL A 132 -14.28 -1.82 -12.94
C VAL A 132 -14.53 -3.18 -13.58
N LEU A 133 -14.74 -4.21 -12.76
CA LEU A 133 -15.01 -5.57 -13.22
C LEU A 133 -16.34 -5.67 -13.98
N ARG A 134 -17.36 -4.90 -13.59
CA ARG A 134 -18.63 -4.81 -14.31
C ARG A 134 -18.46 -4.17 -15.70
N GLN A 135 -17.60 -3.16 -15.83
CA GLN A 135 -17.26 -2.57 -17.13
C GLN A 135 -16.55 -3.59 -18.03
N ALA A 136 -15.58 -4.31 -17.47
CA ALA A 136 -14.82 -5.34 -18.18
C ALA A 136 -15.71 -6.56 -18.56
N GLY A 137 -16.71 -6.86 -17.73
CA GLY A 137 -17.61 -8.00 -17.90
C GLY A 137 -16.89 -9.31 -17.60
N LEU A 138 -16.89 -9.76 -16.34
CA LEU A 138 -16.37 -11.08 -15.99
C LEU A 138 -17.12 -12.18 -16.76
N LYS A 139 -16.39 -13.07 -17.43
CA LYS A 139 -16.97 -14.22 -18.12
C LYS A 139 -17.43 -15.29 -17.13
N PRO A 140 -18.46 -16.09 -17.46
CA PRO A 140 -18.81 -17.27 -16.68
C PRO A 140 -17.60 -18.19 -16.48
N GLY A 141 -17.44 -18.72 -15.26
CA GLY A 141 -16.30 -19.55 -14.89
C GLY A 141 -15.03 -18.77 -14.55
N ALA A 142 -15.06 -17.43 -14.48
CA ALA A 142 -13.95 -16.65 -13.95
C ALA A 142 -13.68 -17.05 -12.50
N VAL A 143 -12.42 -17.42 -12.22
CA VAL A 143 -11.89 -17.78 -10.91
C VAL A 143 -10.52 -17.16 -10.73
N GLU A 144 -10.10 -16.97 -9.48
CA GLU A 144 -8.69 -16.77 -9.13
C GLU A 144 -7.98 -18.13 -9.15
N ILE A 145 -6.74 -18.16 -9.63
CA ILE A 145 -5.90 -19.37 -9.72
C ILE A 145 -4.67 -19.17 -8.84
#